data_AF-A0A811ARH0-F1
#
_entry.id   AF-A0A811ARH0-F1
#
_cell.length_a   1.000
_cell.length_b   1.000
_cell.length_c   1.000
_cell.angle_alpha   90.00
_cell.angle_beta   90.00
_cell.angle_gamma   90.00
#
_symmetry.space_group_name_H-M   'P 1'
#
loop_
_entity.id
_entity.type
_entity.pdbx_description
1 polymer ?
#
loop_
_entity_poly.entity_id
_entity_poly.type
_entity_poly.pdbx_seq_one_letter_code
_entity_poly.pdbx_strand_id
1 'polypeptide(L)'
;MDNVYHRIAGISKDDGLITLQDAEGNTRLISPREAVAEGVTLYTPDTIRVGTGDRMRFTKSDRERGYVANSVWTVTAVSGDSVTLSDGQQTREIRPGREQAEQHIDWPMPSPLTVRRGK
;
A
#
# COMPACT_ATOMS: atom_id res chain seq x y z
N MET A 1 -3.17 8.65 13.06
CA MET A 1 -2.42 9.65 12.24
C MET A 1 -3.15 9.69 10.91
N ASP A 2 -3.77 10.82 10.59
CA ASP A 2 -4.49 11.01 9.34
C ASP A 2 -3.48 10.96 8.18
N ASN A 3 -3.30 9.80 7.58
CA ASN A 3 -2.43 9.64 6.42
C ASN A 3 -3.14 10.26 5.21
N VAL A 4 -2.98 11.57 5.03
CA VAL A 4 -3.48 12.28 3.85
C VAL A 4 -2.61 11.92 2.65
N TYR A 5 -3.17 11.20 1.71
CA TYR A 5 -2.50 10.82 0.47
C TYR A 5 -2.59 11.95 -0.55
N HIS A 6 -1.46 12.22 -1.19
CA HIS A 6 -1.37 13.17 -2.28
C HIS A 6 -0.76 12.50 -3.50
N ARG A 7 -1.16 12.96 -4.69
CA ARG A 7 -0.48 12.65 -5.94
C ARG A 7 0.44 13.80 -6.32
N ILE A 8 1.55 13.49 -6.98
CA ILE A 8 2.40 14.50 -7.61
C ILE A 8 1.67 15.00 -8.87
N ALA A 9 1.29 16.27 -8.89
CA ALA A 9 0.63 16.92 -10.01
C ALA A 9 1.62 17.65 -10.94
N GLY A 10 2.79 18.02 -10.43
CA GLY A 10 3.80 18.73 -11.21
C GLY A 10 5.15 18.78 -10.49
N ILE A 11 6.22 18.97 -11.27
CA ILE A 11 7.59 19.12 -10.78
C ILE A 11 8.21 20.30 -11.53
N SER A 12 8.58 21.36 -10.80
CA SER A 12 9.39 22.45 -11.32
C SER A 12 10.84 22.22 -10.92
N LYS A 13 11.71 21.97 -11.90
CA LYS A 13 13.14 21.77 -11.64
C LYS A 13 13.85 23.09 -11.37
N ASP A 14 13.47 24.15 -12.08
CA ASP A 14 14.08 25.47 -11.94
C ASP A 14 13.81 26.07 -10.55
N ASP A 15 12.59 25.88 -10.05
CA ASP A 15 12.20 26.37 -8.72
C ASP A 15 12.52 25.37 -7.59
N GLY A 16 12.86 24.13 -7.94
CA GLY A 16 13.08 23.04 -6.97
C GLY A 16 11.83 22.66 -6.18
N LEU A 17 10.65 22.78 -6.80
CA LEU A 17 9.34 22.59 -6.15
C LEU A 17 8.55 21.43 -6.75
N ILE A 18 7.79 20.75 -5.90
CA ILE A 18 6.87 19.68 -6.25
C ILE A 18 5.45 20.17 -5.91
N THR A 19 4.54 20.05 -6.87
CA THR A 19 3.10 20.30 -6.64
C THR A 19 2.44 19.00 -6.23
N LEU A 20 1.89 18.97 -5.03
CA LEU A 20 1.10 17.87 -4.48
C LEU A 20 -0.38 18.21 -4.62
N GLN A 21 -1.20 17.24 -5.01
CA GLN A 21 -2.65 17.37 -5.08
C GLN A 21 -3.32 16.31 -4.21
N ASP A 22 -4.26 16.72 -3.36
CA ASP A 22 -5.06 15.82 -2.54
C ASP A 22 -6.24 15.19 -3.32
N ALA A 23 -7.08 14.42 -2.63
CA ALA A 23 -8.24 13.77 -3.23
C ALA A 23 -9.38 14.74 -3.60
N GLU A 24 -9.44 15.92 -2.99
CA GLU A 24 -10.44 16.97 -3.26
C GLU A 24 -10.00 17.88 -4.42
N GLY A 25 -8.76 17.73 -4.88
CA GLY A 25 -8.18 18.50 -5.97
C GLY A 25 -7.38 19.72 -5.52
N ASN A 26 -7.28 19.97 -4.20
CA ASN A 26 -6.50 21.08 -3.68
C ASN A 26 -5.02 20.80 -3.88
N THR A 27 -4.27 21.87 -4.19
CA THR A 27 -2.84 21.78 -4.44
C THR A 27 -2.03 22.46 -3.35
N ARG A 28 -0.92 21.84 -2.97
CA ARG A 28 0.13 22.46 -2.14
C ARG A 28 1.49 22.30 -2.78
N LEU A 29 2.38 23.27 -2.59
CA LEU A 29 3.77 23.19 -3.01
C LEU A 29 4.62 22.64 -1.86
N ILE A 30 5.64 21.85 -2.21
CA ILE A 30 6.65 21.38 -1.26
C ILE A 30 8.01 21.26 -1.96
N SER A 31 9.09 21.66 -1.29
CA SER A 31 10.45 21.36 -1.71
C SER A 31 10.92 19.99 -1.19
N PRO A 32 11.91 19.34 -1.81
CA PRO A 32 12.48 18.10 -1.29
C PRO A 32 12.99 18.22 0.16
N ARG A 33 13.49 19.40 0.55
CA ARG A 33 13.95 19.65 1.92
C ARG A 33 12.80 19.66 2.92
N GLU A 34 11.69 20.33 2.58
CA GLU A 34 10.48 20.33 3.40
C GLU A 34 9.87 18.92 3.49
N ALA A 35 9.84 18.18 2.39
CA ALA A 35 9.35 16.80 2.38
C ALA A 35 10.11 15.90 3.36
N VAL A 36 11.44 16.05 3.45
CA VAL A 36 12.26 15.34 4.45
C VAL A 36 11.92 15.80 5.87
N ALA A 37 11.78 17.11 6.09
CA ALA A 37 11.46 17.66 7.41
C ALA A 37 10.05 17.26 7.90
N GLU A 38 9.08 17.13 6.99
CA GLU A 38 7.72 16.67 7.25
C GLU A 38 7.62 15.13 7.38
N GLY A 39 8.69 14.39 7.10
CA GLY A 39 8.67 12.92 7.13
C GLY A 39 7.81 12.29 6.03
N VAL A 40 7.73 12.95 4.86
CA VAL A 40 6.95 12.46 3.72
C VAL A 40 7.50 11.13 3.24
N THR A 41 6.60 10.18 2.99
CA THR A 41 6.92 8.90 2.34
C THR A 41 6.41 8.92 0.91
N LEU A 42 7.28 8.55 -0.04
CA LEU A 42 6.92 8.40 -1.45
C LEU A 42 6.51 6.95 -1.73
N TYR A 43 5.38 6.78 -2.41
CA TYR A 43 4.88 5.49 -2.86
C TYR A 43 4.77 5.46 -4.39
N THR A 44 5.00 4.30 -4.98
CA THR A 44 4.77 4.05 -6.40
C THR A 44 3.50 3.22 -6.53
N PRO A 45 2.44 3.70 -7.20
CA PRO A 45 1.25 2.89 -7.44
C PRO A 45 1.60 1.73 -8.38
N ASP A 46 1.03 0.57 -8.10
CA ASP A 46 1.13 -0.63 -8.95
C ASP A 46 -0.25 -1.28 -9.09
N THR A 47 -0.42 -2.11 -10.11
CA THR A 47 -1.65 -2.88 -10.35
C THR A 47 -1.32 -4.37 -10.35
N ILE A 48 -1.81 -5.07 -9.34
CA ILE A 48 -1.72 -6.53 -9.24
C ILE A 48 -3.05 -7.18 -9.58
N ARG A 49 -3.01 -8.38 -10.16
CA ARG A 49 -4.19 -9.24 -10.32
C ARG A 49 -4.25 -10.22 -9.16
N VAL A 50 -5.42 -10.37 -8.57
CA VAL A 50 -5.67 -11.24 -7.42
C VAL A 50 -6.87 -12.13 -7.67
N GLY A 51 -6.80 -13.35 -7.18
CA GLY A 51 -7.87 -14.34 -7.21
C GLY A 51 -7.94 -15.13 -5.91
N THR A 52 -9.03 -15.87 -5.73
CA THR A 52 -9.20 -16.77 -4.59
C THR A 52 -8.07 -17.79 -4.52
N GLY A 53 -7.48 -17.94 -3.34
CA GLY A 53 -6.32 -18.80 -3.08
C GLY A 53 -4.97 -18.06 -3.14
N ASP A 54 -4.92 -16.85 -3.70
CA ASP A 54 -3.69 -16.07 -3.72
C ASP A 54 -3.27 -15.63 -2.33
N ARG A 55 -1.97 -15.52 -2.12
CA ARG A 55 -1.41 -14.94 -0.90
C ARG A 55 -1.09 -13.48 -1.14
N MET A 56 -1.38 -12.65 -0.15
CA MET A 56 -1.16 -11.21 -0.15
C MET A 56 -0.42 -10.81 1.11
N ARG A 57 0.36 -9.73 1.05
CA ARG A 57 1.10 -9.21 2.20
C ARG A 57 0.79 -7.74 2.39
N PHE A 58 0.58 -7.32 3.63
CA PHE A 58 0.51 -5.89 3.96
C PHE A 58 1.91 -5.27 4.01
N THR A 59 2.10 -4.12 3.38
CA THR A 59 3.40 -3.43 3.32
C THR A 59 3.55 -2.33 4.37
N LYS A 60 2.45 -1.89 4.98
CA LYS A 60 2.39 -0.86 6.02
C LYS A 60 1.51 -1.32 7.19
N SER A 61 1.91 -0.98 8.41
CA SER A 61 1.07 -1.18 9.60
C SER A 61 0.12 -0.02 9.78
N ASP A 62 -1.13 -0.35 10.11
CA ASP A 62 -2.18 0.60 10.51
C ASP A 62 -2.85 0.04 11.76
N ARG A 63 -2.47 0.56 12.94
CA ARG A 63 -2.98 0.05 14.22
C ARG A 63 -4.47 0.32 14.40
N GLU A 64 -4.97 1.42 13.85
CA GLU A 64 -6.38 1.81 14.00
C GLU A 64 -7.28 0.84 13.23
N ARG A 65 -6.77 0.31 12.10
CA ARG A 65 -7.45 -0.73 11.30
C ARG A 65 -7.07 -2.17 11.67
N GLY A 66 -6.04 -2.35 12.49
CA GLY A 66 -5.49 -3.67 12.84
C GLY A 66 -4.65 -4.30 11.72
N TYR A 67 -4.07 -3.50 10.82
CA TYR A 67 -3.15 -3.98 9.78
C TYR A 67 -1.74 -4.08 10.33
N VAL A 68 -1.09 -5.20 10.08
CA VAL A 68 0.28 -5.47 10.52
C VAL A 68 1.16 -5.65 9.29
N ALA A 69 2.16 -4.78 9.12
CA ALA A 69 3.13 -4.91 8.05
C ALA A 69 3.80 -6.30 8.07
N ASN A 70 4.07 -6.82 6.88
CA ASN A 70 4.63 -8.15 6.63
C ASN A 70 3.73 -9.33 7.04
N SER A 71 2.53 -9.10 7.56
CA SER A 71 1.56 -10.18 7.73
C SER A 71 1.12 -10.70 6.36
N VAL A 72 1.03 -12.02 6.23
CA VAL A 72 0.63 -12.70 5.01
C VAL A 72 -0.76 -13.28 5.19
N TRP A 73 -1.64 -12.97 4.26
CA TRP A 73 -3.04 -13.35 4.26
C TRP A 73 -3.37 -14.10 2.97
N THR A 74 -4.41 -14.91 3.00
CA THR A 74 -4.92 -15.65 1.84
C THR A 74 -6.23 -15.03 1.38
N VAL A 75 -6.37 -14.78 0.09
CA VAL A 75 -7.62 -14.32 -0.52
C VAL A 75 -8.63 -15.47 -0.49
N THR A 76 -9.74 -15.27 0.20
CA THR A 76 -10.83 -16.25 0.28
C THR A 76 -11.99 -15.92 -0.64
N ALA A 77 -12.18 -14.64 -0.99
CA ALA A 77 -13.18 -14.19 -1.94
C ALA A 77 -12.76 -12.88 -2.62
N VAL A 78 -13.20 -12.69 -3.86
CA VAL A 78 -13.15 -11.41 -4.58
C VAL A 78 -14.56 -11.11 -5.06
N SER A 79 -15.11 -9.97 -4.69
CA SER A 79 -16.48 -9.57 -5.01
C SER A 79 -16.54 -8.11 -5.42
N GLY A 80 -16.71 -7.86 -6.72
CA GLY A 80 -16.69 -6.50 -7.26
C GLY A 80 -15.36 -5.81 -6.95
N ASP A 81 -15.41 -4.75 -6.14
CA ASP A 81 -14.24 -3.99 -5.70
C ASP A 81 -13.68 -4.40 -4.33
N SER A 82 -14.27 -5.41 -3.69
CA SER A 82 -13.80 -5.93 -2.40
C SER A 82 -13.07 -7.26 -2.50
N VAL A 83 -12.12 -7.45 -1.58
CA VAL A 83 -11.31 -8.66 -1.43
C VAL A 83 -11.42 -9.10 0.03
N THR A 84 -11.83 -10.35 0.25
CA THR A 84 -11.83 -10.96 1.58
C THR A 84 -10.53 -11.74 1.77
N LEU A 85 -9.86 -11.47 2.89
CA LEU A 85 -8.59 -12.02 3.31
C LEU A 85 -8.79 -12.85 4.59
N SER A 86 -7.99 -13.91 4.75
CA SER A 86 -7.90 -14.71 5.98
C SER A 86 -6.45 -15.06 6.31
N ASP A 87 -6.09 -14.96 7.59
CA ASP A 87 -4.82 -15.49 8.12
C ASP A 87 -5.00 -16.87 8.79
N GLY A 88 -6.21 -17.44 8.71
CA GLY A 88 -6.60 -18.70 9.34
C GLY A 88 -7.21 -18.53 10.74
N GLN A 89 -7.07 -17.37 11.38
CA GLN A 89 -7.68 -17.05 12.68
C GLN A 89 -8.75 -15.98 12.56
N GLN A 90 -8.51 -14.96 11.74
CA GLN A 90 -9.40 -13.84 11.50
C GLN A 90 -9.62 -13.65 10.01
N THR A 91 -10.73 -13.00 9.69
CA THR A 91 -11.09 -12.60 8.33
C THR A 91 -11.17 -11.09 8.24
N ARG A 92 -10.95 -10.56 7.05
CA ARG A 92 -10.90 -9.12 6.80
C ARG A 92 -11.33 -8.81 5.39
N GLU A 93 -12.21 -7.84 5.23
CA GLU A 93 -12.58 -7.31 3.91
C GLU A 93 -11.80 -6.02 3.66
N ILE A 94 -11.20 -5.88 2.48
CA ILE A 94 -10.54 -4.66 2.02
C ILE A 94 -11.11 -4.24 0.66
N ARG A 95 -11.01 -2.94 0.35
CA ARG A 95 -11.46 -2.28 -0.88
C ARG A 95 -10.34 -1.36 -1.40
N PRO A 96 -9.21 -1.92 -1.89
CA PRO A 96 -8.05 -1.14 -2.33
C PRO A 96 -8.38 -0.18 -3.49
N GLY A 97 -9.42 -0.47 -4.27
CA GLY A 97 -9.91 0.43 -5.32
C GLY A 97 -10.64 1.68 -4.83
N ARG A 98 -11.11 1.69 -3.57
CA ARG A 98 -11.81 2.84 -2.96
C ARG A 98 -11.01 3.52 -1.87
N GLU A 99 -10.19 2.77 -1.14
CA GLU A 99 -9.55 3.27 0.07
C GLU A 99 -8.02 3.17 -0.01
N GLN A 100 -7.35 4.32 -0.12
CA GLN A 100 -5.90 4.39 -0.30
C GLN A 100 -5.11 3.79 0.86
N ALA A 101 -5.65 3.82 2.08
CA ALA A 101 -5.05 3.14 3.23
C ALA A 101 -4.99 1.61 3.07
N GLU A 102 -5.79 1.05 2.16
CA GLU A 102 -5.89 -0.39 1.91
C GLU A 102 -5.11 -0.82 0.65
N GLN A 103 -4.44 0.13 -0.01
CA GLN A 103 -3.54 -0.13 -1.15
C GLN A 103 -2.15 -0.56 -0.72
N HIS A 104 -1.84 -0.55 0.59
CA HIS A 104 -0.56 -1.00 1.15
C HIS A 104 -0.48 -2.54 1.19
N ILE A 105 -0.58 -3.14 0.01
CA ILE A 105 -0.60 -4.58 -0.23
C ILE A 105 0.29 -4.94 -1.42
N ASP A 106 0.91 -6.10 -1.37
CA ASP A 106 1.64 -6.69 -2.49
C ASP A 106 1.60 -8.21 -2.49
N TRP A 107 2.20 -8.81 -3.53
CA TRP A 107 2.48 -10.23 -3.52
C TRP A 107 3.58 -10.52 -2.48
N PRO A 108 3.41 -11.49 -1.56
CA PRO A 108 4.53 -11.97 -0.76
C PRO A 108 5.62 -12.48 -1.69
N MET A 109 6.82 -11.93 -1.54
CA MET A 109 8.02 -12.47 -2.20
C MET A 109 8.09 -13.98 -1.96
N PRO A 110 8.44 -14.79 -2.98
CA PRO A 110 8.62 -16.22 -2.78
C PRO A 110 9.67 -16.42 -1.68
N SER A 111 9.38 -17.32 -0.74
CA SER A 111 10.39 -17.71 0.25
C SER A 111 11.63 -18.20 -0.49
N PRO A 112 12.86 -17.80 -0.09
CA PRO A 112 14.06 -18.33 -0.71
C PRO A 112 14.00 -19.85 -0.65
N LEU A 113 14.15 -20.50 -1.81
CA LEU A 113 14.11 -21.95 -1.93
C LEU A 113 15.15 -22.54 -0.97
N THR A 114 14.69 -23.10 0.15
CA THR A 114 15.56 -23.86 1.03
C THR A 114 15.81 -25.20 0.35
N VAL A 115 16.90 -25.29 -0.41
CA VAL A 115 17.37 -26.57 -0.95
C VAL A 115 17.85 -27.42 0.23
N ARG A 116 16.97 -28.28 0.75
CA ARG A 116 17.39 -29.37 1.62
C ARG A 116 18.11 -30.39 0.74
N ARG A 117 19.45 -30.34 0.72
CA ARG A 117 20.24 -31.48 0.21
C ARG A 117 19.95 -32.68 1.10
N GLY A 118 19.23 -33.67 0.58
CA GLY A 118 19.13 -34.99 1.19
C GLY A 118 20.51 -35.64 1.23
N LYS A 119 20.83 -36.30 2.34
CA LYS A 119 21.89 -37.31 2.37
C LYS A 119 21.37 -38.60 1.77
#